data_AF-A0A4Y2E8W2-F1
#
_entry.id   AF-A0A4Y2E8W2-F1
#
_cell.length_a   1.000
_cell.length_b   1.000
_cell.length_c   1.000
_cell.angle_alpha   90.00
_cell.angle_beta   90.00
_cell.angle_gamma   90.00
#
_symmetry.space_group_name_H-M   'P 1'
#
loop_
_entity.id
_entity.type
_entity.pdbx_description
1 polymer ?
#
loop_
_entity_poly.entity_id
_entity_poly.type
_entity_poly.pdbx_seq_one_letter_code
_entity_poly.pdbx_strand_id
1 'polypeptide(L)'
;MDTRGKIHYKEQKKQKFKLHVKRAKETGWRKFCTTAFNPYGKHYKAAIRKTIFSTQIPLHFDKDPKGSLRDMAEHVLERLFDPPEDPTIYTAFSSSLSNDPFFNNQEISLVIRHLPEGKAPGYGRIDNLILKILHK
;
A
#
# COMPACT_ATOMS: atom_id res chain seq x y z
N MET A 1 -30.15 -5.95 36.83
CA MET A 1 -30.06 -5.87 35.35
C MET A 1 -29.82 -7.27 34.78
N ASP A 2 -30.77 -7.78 34.00
CA ASP A 2 -30.67 -9.05 33.26
C ASP A 2 -29.48 -9.05 32.28
N THR A 3 -28.89 -10.21 32.07
CA THR A 3 -27.78 -10.52 31.16
C THR A 3 -28.04 -10.00 29.75
N ARG A 4 -29.28 -10.08 29.23
CA ARG A 4 -29.65 -9.50 27.92
C ARG A 4 -29.53 -7.98 27.90
N GLY A 5 -29.95 -7.31 28.97
CA GLY A 5 -29.81 -5.85 29.13
C GLY A 5 -28.36 -5.39 29.19
N LYS A 6 -27.49 -6.17 29.85
CA LYS A 6 -26.03 -5.89 29.91
C LYS A 6 -25.35 -6.02 28.55
N ILE A 7 -25.73 -7.00 27.73
CA ILE A 7 -25.21 -7.19 26.37
C ILE A 7 -25.63 -6.04 25.45
N HIS A 8 -26.92 -5.67 25.49
CA HIS A 8 -27.45 -4.58 24.67
C HIS A 8 -26.77 -3.25 24.98
N TYR A 9 -26.54 -2.95 26.27
CA TYR A 9 -25.80 -1.76 26.70
C TYR A 9 -24.35 -1.72 26.20
N LYS A 10 -23.64 -2.85 26.22
CA LYS A 10 -22.27 -2.94 25.68
C LYS A 10 -22.23 -2.68 24.18
N GLU A 11 -23.17 -3.25 23.41
CA GLU A 11 -23.26 -3.00 21.96
C GLU A 11 -23.60 -1.54 21.64
N GLN A 12 -24.51 -0.91 22.38
CA GLN A 12 -24.80 0.52 22.21
C GLN A 12 -23.57 1.40 22.49
N LYS A 13 -22.79 1.11 23.54
CA LYS A 13 -21.54 1.82 23.83
C LYS A 13 -20.50 1.62 22.73
N LYS A 14 -20.36 0.40 22.22
CA LYS A 14 -19.46 0.07 21.11
C LYS A 14 -19.85 0.81 19.84
N GLN A 15 -21.14 0.91 19.52
CA GLN A 15 -21.60 1.69 18.37
C GLN A 15 -21.35 3.19 18.53
N LYS A 16 -21.63 3.76 19.72
CA LYS A 16 -21.31 5.17 20.01
C LYS A 16 -19.81 5.45 19.89
N PHE A 17 -18.95 4.55 20.38
CA PHE A 17 -17.50 4.67 20.23
C PHE A 17 -17.05 4.59 18.76
N LYS A 18 -17.55 3.62 17.99
CA LYS A 18 -17.27 3.51 16.55
C LYS A 18 -17.67 4.78 15.79
N LEU A 19 -18.84 5.36 16.11
CA LEU A 19 -19.30 6.61 15.52
C LEU A 19 -18.37 7.77 15.88
N HIS A 20 -17.93 7.86 17.12
CA HIS A 20 -16.99 8.89 17.57
C HIS A 20 -15.65 8.79 16.84
N VAL A 21 -15.08 7.59 16.73
CA VAL A 21 -13.85 7.34 15.97
C VAL A 21 -14.01 7.73 14.50
N LYS A 22 -15.15 7.37 13.88
CA LYS A 22 -15.42 7.75 12.48
C LYS A 22 -15.45 9.27 12.30
N ARG A 23 -16.18 10.00 13.15
CA ARG A 23 -16.27 11.47 13.12
C ARG A 23 -14.93 12.15 13.38
N ALA A 24 -14.15 11.64 14.33
CA ALA A 24 -12.81 12.14 14.63
C ALA A 24 -11.88 11.96 13.43
N LYS A 25 -11.91 10.80 12.78
CA LYS A 25 -11.16 10.54 11.55
C LYS A 25 -11.56 11.50 10.43
N GLU A 26 -12.87 11.60 10.12
CA GLU A 26 -13.37 12.51 9.08
C GLU A 26 -12.99 13.96 9.34
N THR A 27 -13.07 14.41 10.59
CA THR A 27 -12.71 15.79 10.97
C THR A 27 -11.22 16.03 10.91
N GLY A 28 -10.40 15.06 11.35
CA GLY A 28 -8.94 15.11 11.24
C GLY A 28 -8.49 15.18 9.78
N TRP A 29 -9.05 14.32 8.92
CA TRP A 29 -8.79 14.34 7.48
C TRP A 29 -9.22 15.65 6.84
N ARG A 30 -10.42 16.15 7.13
CA ARG A 30 -10.91 17.44 6.62
C ARG A 30 -10.01 18.60 7.01
N LYS A 31 -9.55 18.65 8.27
CA LYS A 31 -8.63 19.69 8.75
C LYS A 31 -7.27 19.59 8.05
N PHE A 32 -6.71 18.38 7.98
CA PHE A 32 -5.45 18.13 7.28
C PHE A 32 -5.51 18.58 5.81
N CYS A 33 -6.59 18.24 5.10
CA CYS A 33 -6.78 18.67 3.72
C CYS A 33 -6.95 20.19 3.63
N THR A 34 -7.82 20.81 4.43
CA THR A 34 -8.09 22.26 4.31
C THR A 34 -6.92 23.16 4.70
N THR A 35 -6.03 22.73 5.59
CA THR A 35 -4.84 23.50 6.01
C THR A 35 -3.64 23.27 5.09
N ALA A 36 -3.66 22.26 4.22
CA ALA A 36 -2.57 22.04 3.26
C ALA A 36 -2.59 23.13 2.18
N PHE A 37 -1.41 23.64 1.81
CA PHE A 37 -1.21 24.63 0.74
C PHE A 37 -1.86 24.21 -0.60
N ASN A 38 -1.97 22.89 -0.83
CA ASN A 38 -2.80 22.32 -1.88
C ASN A 38 -3.80 21.33 -1.24
N PRO A 39 -5.04 21.77 -0.95
CA PRO A 39 -5.97 21.01 -0.10
C PRO A 39 -6.44 19.69 -0.72
N TYR A 40 -6.31 19.58 -2.04
CA TYR A 40 -6.52 18.36 -2.83
C TYR A 40 -5.24 17.98 -3.59
N GLY A 41 -4.08 18.20 -2.97
CA GLY A 41 -2.77 17.99 -3.58
C GLY A 41 -2.49 16.55 -3.99
N LYS A 42 -1.28 16.32 -4.52
CA LYS A 42 -0.85 15.00 -5.04
C LYS A 42 -1.20 13.83 -4.10
N HIS A 43 -1.06 14.01 -2.78
CA HIS A 43 -1.34 12.98 -1.79
C HIS A 43 -2.84 12.66 -1.63
N TYR A 44 -3.71 13.67 -1.61
CA TYR A 44 -5.17 13.47 -1.60
C TYR A 44 -5.65 12.85 -2.90
N LYS A 45 -5.15 13.34 -4.04
CA LYS A 45 -5.42 12.74 -5.35
C LYS A 45 -4.90 11.31 -5.40
N ALA A 46 -3.73 10.99 -4.87
CA ALA A 46 -3.22 9.61 -4.82
C ALA A 46 -4.06 8.69 -3.93
N ALA A 47 -4.54 9.18 -2.77
CA ALA A 47 -5.37 8.39 -1.85
C ALA A 47 -6.82 8.19 -2.34
N ILE A 48 -7.38 9.16 -3.07
CA ILE A 48 -8.73 9.08 -3.67
C ILE A 48 -8.70 8.44 -5.06
N ARG A 49 -7.55 8.49 -5.77
CA ARG A 49 -7.34 7.76 -7.02
C ARG A 49 -7.24 6.26 -6.72
N LYS A 50 -8.41 5.66 -6.49
CA LYS A 50 -8.78 4.37 -7.09
C LYS A 50 -8.75 4.41 -8.64
N THR A 51 -8.43 5.56 -9.25
CA THR A 51 -8.48 5.80 -10.70
C THR A 51 -7.17 5.61 -11.43
N ILE A 52 -6.01 5.53 -10.76
CA ILE A 52 -4.79 5.04 -11.42
C ILE A 52 -4.72 3.56 -11.11
N PHE A 53 -5.24 2.74 -12.03
CA PHE A 53 -4.94 1.32 -12.01
C PHE A 53 -3.43 1.14 -12.09
N SER A 54 -2.87 0.11 -11.46
CA SER A 54 -1.42 -0.12 -11.53
C SER A 54 -0.92 -0.31 -12.97
N THR A 55 -1.83 -0.68 -13.89
CA THR A 55 -1.64 -0.70 -15.35
C THR A 55 -1.46 0.67 -16.02
N GLN A 56 -1.85 1.76 -15.34
CA GLN A 56 -1.75 3.14 -15.82
C GLN A 56 -0.60 3.92 -15.16
N ILE A 57 0.09 3.32 -14.18
CA ILE A 57 1.30 3.92 -13.60
C ILE A 57 2.39 4.18 -14.66
N PRO A 58 2.66 3.26 -15.61
CA PRO A 58 3.63 3.49 -16.69
C PRO A 58 3.27 4.68 -17.59
N LEU A 59 1.97 4.86 -17.89
CA LEU A 59 1.45 5.98 -18.69
C LEU A 59 1.68 7.36 -18.05
N HIS A 60 1.98 7.40 -16.75
CA HIS A 60 2.28 8.64 -16.04
C HIS A 60 3.77 9.01 -16.09
N PHE A 61 4.64 8.03 -16.35
CA PHE A 61 6.08 8.25 -16.54
C PHE A 61 6.40 8.52 -18.00
N ASP A 62 5.78 7.78 -18.93
CA ASP A 62 5.94 7.97 -20.37
C ASP A 62 4.58 8.03 -21.08
N LYS A 63 4.50 8.87 -22.13
CA LYS A 63 3.26 9.09 -22.90
C LYS A 63 2.81 7.85 -23.70
N ASP A 64 3.71 6.89 -23.91
CA ASP A 64 3.46 5.66 -24.67
C ASP A 64 4.38 4.54 -24.18
N PRO A 65 3.98 3.75 -23.17
CA PRO A 65 4.80 2.67 -22.65
C PRO A 65 4.85 1.53 -23.68
N LYS A 66 5.97 1.42 -24.39
CA LYS A 66 6.23 0.31 -25.30
C LYS A 66 6.74 -0.88 -24.50
N GLY A 67 6.16 -2.06 -24.71
CA GLY A 67 6.63 -3.31 -24.08
C GLY A 67 5.51 -4.13 -23.44
N SER A 68 5.90 -5.26 -22.86
CA SER A 68 5.03 -6.14 -22.08
C SER A 68 4.64 -5.51 -20.73
N LEU A 69 3.66 -6.11 -20.04
CA LEU A 69 3.30 -5.71 -18.66
C LEU A 69 4.49 -5.76 -17.70
N ARG A 70 5.43 -6.69 -17.92
CA ARG A 70 6.64 -6.86 -17.11
C ARG A 70 7.62 -5.70 -17.34
N ASP A 71 7.87 -5.35 -18.60
CA ASP A 71 8.75 -4.23 -18.96
C ASP A 71 8.21 -2.92 -18.38
N MET A 72 6.89 -2.73 -18.42
CA MET A 72 6.21 -1.62 -17.78
C MET A 72 6.38 -1.59 -16.25
N ALA A 73 6.32 -2.75 -15.60
CA ALA A 73 6.51 -2.86 -14.16
C ALA A 73 7.97 -2.55 -13.75
N GLU A 74 8.94 -3.04 -14.53
CA GLU A 74 10.37 -2.75 -14.34
C GLU A 74 10.65 -1.26 -14.54
N HIS A 75 10.15 -0.65 -15.62
CA HIS A 75 10.30 0.78 -15.88
C HIS A 75 9.74 1.67 -14.75
N VAL A 76 8.61 1.27 -14.16
CA VAL A 76 8.04 1.99 -13.00
C VAL A 76 8.95 1.88 -11.78
N LEU A 77 9.59 0.73 -11.54
CA LEU A 77 10.52 0.59 -10.42
C LEU A 77 11.77 1.44 -10.61
N GLU A 78 12.36 1.47 -11.81
CA GLU A 78 13.53 2.31 -12.15
C GLU A 78 13.25 3.81 -11.96
N ARG A 79 12.01 4.25 -12.19
CA ARG A 79 11.62 5.65 -11.99
C ARG A 79 11.27 5.99 -10.55
N LEU A 80 10.83 5.02 -9.75
CA LEU A 80 10.44 5.23 -8.36
C LEU A 80 11.62 5.15 -7.40
N PHE A 81 12.65 4.38 -7.77
CA PHE A 81 13.82 4.12 -6.94
C PHE A 81 15.06 4.41 -7.75
N ASP A 82 15.87 5.34 -7.27
CA ASP A 82 17.22 5.49 -7.77
C ASP A 82 18.01 4.22 -7.37
N PRO A 83 18.74 3.61 -8.31
CA PRO A 83 19.68 2.55 -7.95
C PRO A 83 20.68 3.12 -6.92
N PRO A 84 21.04 2.35 -5.89
CA PRO A 84 22.03 2.82 -4.93
C PRO A 84 23.36 3.12 -5.61
N GLU A 85 24.09 4.12 -5.11
CA GLU A 85 25.43 4.46 -5.60
C GLU A 85 26.41 3.28 -5.50
N ASP A 86 26.19 2.39 -4.52
CA ASP A 86 26.96 1.17 -4.32
C ASP A 86 26.05 -0.08 -4.43
N PRO A 87 26.23 -0.92 -5.47
CA PRO A 87 25.45 -2.15 -5.63
C PRO A 87 25.73 -3.20 -4.55
N THR A 88 26.83 -3.09 -3.79
CA THR A 88 27.14 -4.02 -2.70
C THR A 88 26.21 -3.88 -1.49
N ILE A 89 25.41 -2.80 -1.40
CA ILE A 89 24.39 -2.61 -0.36
C ILE A 89 23.36 -3.75 -0.35
N TYR A 90 23.02 -4.32 -1.52
CA TYR A 90 22.09 -5.47 -1.60
C TYR A 90 22.70 -6.77 -1.08
N THR A 91 24.02 -6.91 -1.13
CA THR A 91 24.76 -8.09 -0.64
C THR A 91 25.22 -7.94 0.81
N ALA A 92 25.13 -6.75 1.39
CA ALA A 92 25.59 -6.45 2.74
C ALA A 92 24.68 -7.02 3.86
N PHE A 93 23.54 -7.64 3.51
CA PHE A 93 22.75 -8.38 4.48
C PHE A 93 23.51 -9.65 4.90
N SER A 94 24.21 -9.53 6.04
CA SER A 94 24.83 -10.69 6.68
C SER A 94 23.76 -11.73 6.99
N SER A 95 23.88 -12.90 6.37
CA SER A 95 23.08 -14.09 6.61
C SER A 95 23.23 -14.67 8.04
N SER A 96 23.81 -13.92 8.98
CA SER A 96 24.41 -14.46 10.20
C SER A 96 23.68 -14.12 11.51
N LEU A 97 22.41 -13.72 11.50
CA LEU A 97 21.73 -13.30 12.75
C LEU A 97 20.34 -13.89 13.00
N SER A 98 19.87 -14.85 12.20
CA SER A 98 18.63 -15.56 12.53
C SER A 98 18.79 -17.07 12.38
N ASN A 99 18.45 -17.81 13.43
CA ASN A 99 18.24 -19.25 13.39
C ASN A 99 16.93 -19.64 12.66
N ASP A 100 16.16 -18.65 12.17
CA ASP A 100 14.93 -18.91 11.45
C ASP A 100 15.23 -19.49 10.07
N PRO A 101 14.46 -20.49 9.63
CA PRO A 101 14.57 -21.02 8.27
C PRO A 101 14.24 -19.92 7.25
N PHE A 102 15.05 -19.85 6.19
CA PHE A 102 14.77 -18.99 5.05
C PHE A 102 13.44 -19.40 4.38
N PHE A 103 12.69 -18.42 3.90
CA PHE A 103 11.52 -18.68 3.07
C PHE A 103 11.93 -19.41 1.79
N ASN A 104 11.20 -20.47 1.44
CA ASN A 104 11.39 -21.17 0.18
C ASN A 104 10.62 -20.47 -0.96
N ASN A 105 11.01 -20.75 -2.21
CA ASN A 105 10.39 -20.12 -3.39
C ASN A 105 8.86 -20.37 -3.47
N GLN A 106 8.37 -21.51 -2.96
CA GLN A 106 6.93 -21.81 -2.96
C GLN A 106 6.19 -20.95 -1.95
N GLU A 107 6.76 -20.72 -0.76
CA GLU A 107 6.21 -19.83 0.26
C GLU A 107 6.17 -18.38 -0.25
N ILE A 108 7.25 -17.92 -0.88
CA ILE A 108 7.32 -16.59 -1.49
C ILE A 108 6.25 -16.45 -2.59
N SER A 109 6.12 -17.47 -3.45
CA SER A 109 5.09 -17.52 -4.49
C SER A 109 3.68 -17.46 -3.91
N LEU A 110 3.44 -18.21 -2.83
CA LEU A 110 2.15 -18.26 -2.15
C LEU A 110 1.80 -16.89 -1.58
N VAL A 111 2.74 -16.24 -0.89
CA VAL A 111 2.54 -14.90 -0.32
C VAL A 111 2.22 -13.88 -1.41
N ILE A 112 3.02 -13.83 -2.48
CA ILE A 112 2.84 -12.85 -3.57
C ILE A 112 1.50 -13.07 -4.28
N ARG A 113 1.11 -14.33 -4.54
CA ARG A 113 -0.18 -14.65 -5.16
C ARG A 113 -1.37 -14.16 -4.34
N HIS A 114 -1.29 -14.25 -3.01
CA HIS A 114 -2.36 -13.89 -2.09
C HIS A 114 -2.35 -12.42 -1.67
N LEU A 115 -1.43 -11.60 -2.18
CA LEU A 115 -1.45 -10.16 -1.92
C LEU A 115 -2.79 -9.53 -2.37
N PRO A 116 -3.43 -8.69 -1.55
CA PRO A 116 -4.71 -8.08 -1.88
C PRO A 116 -4.53 -7.06 -3.01
N GLU A 117 -5.41 -7.14 -4.01
CA GLU A 117 -5.44 -6.20 -5.14
C GLU A 117 -6.27 -4.95 -4.81
N GLY A 118 -5.96 -3.84 -5.48
CA GLY A 118 -6.69 -2.58 -5.31
C GLY A 118 -6.53 -1.93 -3.93
N LYS A 119 -5.53 -2.36 -3.14
CA LYS A 119 -5.07 -1.62 -1.97
C LYS A 119 -4.19 -0.46 -2.43
N ALA A 120 -4.33 0.69 -1.79
CA ALA A 120 -3.42 1.80 -2.03
C ALA A 120 -1.98 1.36 -1.73
N PRO A 121 -1.00 1.78 -2.55
CA PRO A 121 0.39 1.50 -2.30
C PRO A 121 0.82 1.95 -0.90
N GLY A 122 1.72 1.19 -0.27
CA GLY A 122 2.29 1.53 1.04
C GLY A 122 3.18 2.78 0.98
N TYR A 123 3.91 3.09 2.06
CA TYR A 123 4.85 4.22 2.09
C TYR A 123 5.87 4.18 0.94
N GLY A 124 6.34 2.97 0.58
CA GLY A 124 7.23 2.74 -0.55
C GLY A 124 6.59 2.87 -1.93
N ARG A 125 5.30 3.24 -2.03
CA ARG A 125 4.57 3.51 -3.29
C ARG A 125 4.50 2.37 -4.32
N ILE A 126 4.97 1.17 -3.97
CA ILE A 126 4.84 -0.03 -4.80
C ILE A 126 3.43 -0.61 -4.60
N ASP A 127 2.72 -0.79 -5.71
CA ASP A 127 1.43 -1.47 -5.74
C ASP A 127 1.64 -3.00 -5.78
N ASN A 128 0.80 -3.75 -5.07
CA ASN A 128 0.89 -5.22 -5.03
C ASN A 128 0.79 -5.86 -6.42
N LEU A 129 0.12 -5.22 -7.38
CA LEU A 129 0.04 -5.69 -8.75
C LEU A 129 1.41 -5.74 -9.43
N ILE A 130 2.30 -4.78 -9.13
CA ILE A 130 3.66 -4.75 -9.69
C ILE A 130 4.44 -5.99 -9.23
N LEU A 131 4.35 -6.32 -7.93
CA LEU A 131 4.99 -7.53 -7.36
C LEU A 131 4.44 -8.81 -8.00
N LYS A 132 3.12 -8.87 -8.23
CA LYS A 132 2.49 -10.02 -8.92
C LYS A 132 2.88 -10.14 -10.39
N ILE A 133 3.15 -9.04 -11.08
CA ILE A 133 3.60 -9.04 -12.48
C ILE A 133 5.05 -9.51 -12.58
N LEU A 134 5.93 -9.05 -11.69
CA LEU A 134 7.36 -9.36 -11.73
C LEU A 134 7.70 -10.79 -11.28
N HIS A 135 6.89 -11.35 -10.38
CA HIS A 135 7.09 -12.70 -9.84
C HIS A 135 6.53 -13.81 -10.76
N LYS A 136 5.87 -13.47 -11.87
CA LYS A 136 5.33 -14.47 -12.81
C LYS A 136 6.40 -15.17 -13.63
#